data_AF-U1ZD93-F1
#
_entry.id   AF-U1ZD93-F1
#
_cell.length_a   1.000
_cell.length_b   1.000
_cell.length_c   1.000
_cell.angle_alpha   90.00
_cell.angle_beta   90.00
_cell.angle_gamma   90.00
#
_symmetry.space_group_name_H-M   'P 1'
#
loop_
_entity.id
_entity.type
_entity.pdbx_description
1 polymer ?
#
loop_
_entity_poly.entity_id
_entity_poly.type
_entity_poly.pdbx_seq_one_letter_code
_entity_poly.pdbx_strand_id
1 'polypeptide(L)'
;MINDPFARLNLDREVLSVSQLNNRARLLLEDVFASIWVEGEISNLARPASGHIYFTLKDSQAQVRCALFRQNAARVRQALRDGLAVKVRGKVSLFEGRGDYQLILDAVEPAGDGALRLAFEALKEKLSAEGLFATERKLALPAHPKRIGIVTSPTGAVIRDIISVFRRRAPQVQLNLIPTAVQGREATAQIVRALQLADAQGFDALILARGGGSLEDLWCFNEEAVARAVAACVTPIVSAVGHE
;
A
#
# COMPACT_ATOMS: atom_id res chain seq x y z
N MET A 1 -30.89 5.62 32.18
CA MET A 1 -31.22 7.05 32.36
C MET A 1 -30.12 7.86 31.71
N ILE A 2 -30.35 8.38 30.50
CA ILE A 2 -29.44 9.33 29.86
C ILE A 2 -29.69 10.67 30.57
N ASN A 3 -28.86 11.01 31.56
CA ASN A 3 -28.84 12.31 32.21
C ASN A 3 -28.19 13.30 31.24
N ASP A 4 -29.03 13.76 30.32
CA ASP A 4 -28.87 14.81 29.34
C ASP A 4 -27.45 15.34 28.98
N PRO A 5 -26.93 15.04 27.78
CA PRO A 5 -25.68 15.58 27.26
C PRO A 5 -25.76 17.05 26.83
N PHE A 6 -26.96 17.66 26.62
CA PHE A 6 -27.16 19.11 26.39
C PHE A 6 -28.62 19.65 26.25
N ALA A 7 -29.69 18.87 26.30
CA ALA A 7 -31.12 19.29 26.34
C ALA A 7 -31.45 20.45 27.31
N ARG A 8 -30.57 20.74 28.25
CA ARG A 8 -30.51 21.88 29.18
C ARG A 8 -30.04 23.22 28.60
N LEU A 9 -29.54 23.27 27.37
CA LEU A 9 -29.07 24.49 26.71
C LEU A 9 -30.24 25.41 26.29
N ASN A 10 -31.17 25.74 27.20
CA ASN A 10 -32.12 26.87 27.08
C ASN A 10 -31.35 28.20 26.96
N LEU A 11 -30.55 28.33 25.90
CA LEU A 11 -29.55 29.36 25.67
C LEU A 11 -30.19 30.60 25.05
N ASP A 12 -31.40 30.97 25.48
CA ASP A 12 -31.98 32.22 24.97
C ASP A 12 -31.14 33.43 25.42
N ARG A 13 -30.28 33.30 26.46
CA ARG A 13 -29.31 34.33 26.90
C ARG A 13 -28.02 33.88 27.63
N GLU A 14 -27.67 32.59 27.75
CA GLU A 14 -26.41 32.23 28.46
C GLU A 14 -25.18 32.59 27.60
N VAL A 15 -24.43 33.61 28.01
CA VAL A 15 -23.19 34.01 27.33
C VAL A 15 -22.05 33.16 27.87
N LEU A 16 -21.54 32.26 27.02
CA LEU A 16 -20.37 31.45 27.33
C LEU A 16 -19.09 32.22 27.01
N SER A 17 -18.10 32.10 27.90
CA SER A 17 -16.73 32.44 27.54
C SER A 17 -16.19 31.46 26.49
N VAL A 18 -15.19 31.89 25.72
CA VAL A 18 -14.54 31.03 24.69
C VAL A 18 -14.00 29.73 25.30
N SER A 19 -13.44 29.79 26.52
CA SER A 19 -12.95 28.60 27.22
C SER A 19 -14.07 27.63 27.59
N GLN A 20 -15.22 28.14 28.04
CA GLN A 20 -16.40 27.32 28.35
C GLN A 20 -16.96 26.69 27.09
N LEU A 21 -17.02 27.42 25.97
CA LEU A 21 -17.47 26.90 24.68
C LEU A 21 -16.56 25.75 24.20
N ASN A 22 -15.24 25.98 24.18
CA ASN A 22 -14.27 24.97 23.75
C ASN A 22 -14.29 23.73 24.63
N ASN A 23 -14.41 23.90 25.95
CA ASN A 23 -14.47 22.77 26.88
C ASN A 23 -15.77 21.97 26.71
N ARG A 24 -16.92 22.64 26.60
CA ARG A 24 -18.21 21.99 26.32
C ARG A 24 -18.18 21.22 24.99
N ALA A 25 -17.63 21.82 23.92
CA ALA A 25 -17.47 21.18 22.63
C ALA A 25 -16.52 19.96 22.70
N ARG A 26 -15.39 20.08 23.40
CA ARG A 26 -14.47 18.95 23.61
C ARG A 26 -15.16 17.78 24.30
N LEU A 27 -15.90 18.03 25.37
CA LEU A 27 -16.59 16.99 26.14
C LEU A 27 -17.60 16.23 25.28
N LEU A 28 -18.41 16.92 24.46
CA LEU A 28 -19.29 16.24 23.52
C LEU A 28 -18.53 15.38 22.51
N LEU A 29 -17.49 15.94 21.89
CA LEU A 29 -16.75 15.25 20.85
C LEU A 29 -16.07 13.99 21.40
N GLU A 30 -15.50 14.09 22.60
CA GLU A 30 -14.87 12.95 23.27
C GLU A 30 -15.88 11.90 23.75
N ASP A 31 -17.10 12.30 24.11
CA ASP A 31 -18.18 11.37 24.51
C ASP A 31 -18.75 10.60 23.29
N VAL A 32 -19.06 11.32 22.21
CA VAL A 32 -19.69 10.74 21.01
C VAL A 32 -18.69 9.97 20.17
N PHE A 33 -17.47 10.48 20.01
CA PHE A 33 -16.43 9.90 19.16
C PHE A 33 -15.23 9.41 19.99
N ALA A 34 -15.53 8.63 21.03
CA ALA A 34 -14.54 8.11 21.98
C ALA A 34 -13.55 7.11 21.36
N SER A 35 -13.97 6.35 20.34
CA SER A 35 -13.09 5.44 19.59
C SER A 35 -13.69 5.16 18.22
N ILE A 36 -13.13 5.81 17.19
CA ILE A 36 -13.57 5.68 15.80
C ILE A 36 -12.41 5.31 14.89
N TRP A 37 -12.76 4.71 13.76
CA TRP A 37 -11.85 4.48 12.65
C TRP A 37 -12.10 5.51 11.55
N VAL A 38 -11.02 6.07 11.01
CA VAL A 38 -11.05 7.04 9.91
C VAL A 38 -10.01 6.65 8.88
N GLU A 39 -10.39 6.68 7.61
CA GLU A 39 -9.51 6.40 6.47
C GLU A 39 -9.14 7.70 5.75
N GLY A 40 -7.89 7.81 5.28
CA GLY A 40 -7.46 8.91 4.43
C GLY A 40 -5.98 8.87 4.11
N GLU A 41 -5.51 9.86 3.37
CA GLU A 41 -4.11 10.03 3.00
C GLU A 41 -3.37 10.91 4.01
N ILE A 42 -2.16 10.50 4.41
CA ILE A 42 -1.26 11.31 5.22
C ILE A 42 -0.73 12.50 4.42
N SER A 43 -0.78 13.68 5.01
CA SER A 43 -0.11 14.88 4.53
C SER A 43 0.47 15.69 5.69
N ASN A 44 1.43 16.58 5.41
CA ASN A 44 2.08 17.44 6.40
C ASN A 44 2.64 16.66 7.60
N LEU A 45 3.28 15.51 7.35
CA LEU A 45 3.86 14.68 8.40
C LEU A 45 5.02 15.41 9.12
N ALA A 46 4.88 15.58 10.43
CA ALA A 46 5.88 16.17 11.31
C ALA A 46 6.28 15.20 12.42
N ARG A 47 7.59 15.06 12.64
CA ARG A 47 8.18 14.19 13.67
C ARG A 47 9.16 14.99 14.55
N PRO A 48 8.68 15.79 15.51
CA PRO A 48 9.54 16.53 16.42
C PRO A 48 10.38 15.61 17.32
N ALA A 49 11.45 16.15 17.91
CA ALA A 49 12.35 15.43 18.82
C ALA A 49 11.66 14.86 20.09
N SER A 50 10.44 15.30 20.41
CA SER A 50 9.64 14.76 21.51
C SER A 50 9.16 13.32 21.29
N GLY A 51 9.27 12.80 20.06
CA GLY A 51 8.80 11.47 19.68
C GLY A 51 7.29 11.40 19.44
N HIS A 52 6.58 12.54 19.43
CA HIS A 52 5.22 12.63 18.93
C HIS A 52 5.22 12.70 17.41
N ILE A 53 4.15 12.20 16.80
CA ILE A 53 3.94 12.30 15.36
C ILE A 53 2.67 13.11 15.14
N TYR A 54 2.76 14.12 14.28
CA TYR A 54 1.63 14.92 13.86
C TYR A 54 1.50 14.83 12.35
N PHE A 55 0.28 14.70 11.84
CA PHE A 55 0.01 14.76 10.41
C PHE A 55 -1.43 15.21 10.18
N THR A 56 -1.76 15.52 8.94
CA THR A 56 -3.12 15.78 8.49
C THR A 56 -3.61 14.56 7.71
N LEU A 57 -4.74 14.01 8.12
CA LEU A 57 -5.44 12.97 7.36
C LEU A 57 -6.46 13.67 6.45
N LYS A 58 -6.39 13.41 5.14
CA LYS A 58 -7.25 14.06 4.15
C LYS A 58 -7.93 13.04 3.23
N ASP A 59 -9.07 13.43 2.68
CA ASP A 59 -9.73 12.79 1.55
C ASP A 59 -9.96 13.82 0.41
N SER A 60 -10.84 13.52 -0.53
CA SER A 60 -11.15 14.44 -1.66
C SER A 60 -11.94 15.71 -1.28
N GLN A 61 -12.56 15.74 -0.09
CA GLN A 61 -13.49 16.79 0.33
C GLN A 61 -13.08 17.49 1.64
N ALA A 62 -12.38 16.78 2.53
CA ALA A 62 -12.15 17.21 3.90
C ALA A 62 -10.76 16.78 4.41
N GLN A 63 -10.36 17.40 5.53
CA GLN A 63 -9.14 17.05 6.23
C GLN A 63 -9.28 17.23 7.75
N VAL A 64 -8.51 16.45 8.52
CA VAL A 64 -8.46 16.53 9.98
C VAL A 64 -7.02 16.41 10.46
N ARG A 65 -6.66 17.20 11.48
CA ARG A 65 -5.35 17.10 12.14
C ARG A 65 -5.30 15.88 13.05
N CYS A 66 -4.22 15.14 12.97
CA CYS A 66 -3.98 13.94 13.75
C CYS A 66 -2.77 14.12 14.66
N ALA A 67 -2.90 13.66 15.90
CA ALA A 67 -1.83 13.62 16.89
C ALA A 67 -1.65 12.20 17.40
N LEU A 68 -0.43 11.67 17.24
CA LEU A 68 -0.04 10.35 17.71
C LEU A 68 1.06 10.51 18.77
N PHE A 69 0.69 10.30 20.03
CA PHE A 69 1.62 10.48 21.15
C PHE A 69 2.67 9.38 21.20
N ARG A 70 3.81 9.68 21.86
CA ARG A 70 5.04 8.88 21.80
C ARG A 70 4.85 7.40 22.12
N GLN A 71 3.96 7.11 23.09
CA GLN A 71 3.69 5.75 23.55
C GLN A 71 3.02 4.91 22.47
N ASN A 72 2.12 5.52 21.70
CA ASN A 72 1.43 4.87 20.58
C ASN A 72 2.28 4.91 19.32
N ALA A 73 3.00 6.02 19.08
CA ALA A 73 3.95 6.15 17.97
C ALA A 73 5.03 5.05 18.01
N ALA A 74 5.54 4.70 19.19
CA ALA A 74 6.50 3.61 19.37
C ALA A 74 5.94 2.22 19.00
N ARG A 75 4.62 2.05 18.96
CA ARG A 75 3.95 0.79 18.55
C ARG A 75 3.72 0.70 17.05
N VAL A 76 3.79 1.82 16.33
CA VAL A 76 3.65 1.84 14.88
C VAL A 76 4.94 1.28 14.27
N ARG A 77 4.85 0.07 13.75
CA ARG A 77 5.97 -0.62 13.08
C ARG A 77 6.24 -0.06 11.68
N GLN A 78 5.24 0.54 11.06
CA GLN A 78 5.27 1.02 9.68
C GLN A 78 5.94 2.40 9.57
N ALA A 79 6.72 2.61 8.50
CA ALA A 79 7.27 3.93 8.18
C ALA A 79 6.17 4.84 7.58
N LEU A 80 5.60 5.74 8.40
CA LEU A 80 4.65 6.75 7.92
C LEU A 80 5.34 7.75 6.98
N ARG A 81 4.72 8.06 5.85
CA ARG A 81 5.20 9.07 4.88
C ARG A 81 4.02 9.84 4.31
N ASP A 82 4.25 11.07 3.85
CA ASP A 82 3.24 11.81 3.09
C ASP A 82 2.83 11.05 1.83
N GLY A 83 1.55 11.13 1.48
CA GLY A 83 0.96 10.36 0.38
C GLY A 83 0.55 8.93 0.74
N LEU A 84 0.79 8.47 1.98
CA LEU A 84 0.39 7.12 2.40
C LEU A 84 -1.10 7.10 2.79
N ALA A 85 -1.87 6.23 2.15
CA ALA A 85 -3.25 5.93 2.57
C ALA A 85 -3.24 5.06 3.83
N VAL A 86 -3.92 5.52 4.89
CA VAL A 86 -3.98 4.88 6.21
C VAL A 86 -5.39 4.84 6.78
N LYS A 87 -5.69 3.77 7.52
CA LYS A 87 -6.79 3.67 8.48
C LYS A 87 -6.23 3.97 9.86
N VAL A 88 -6.79 4.96 10.53
CA VAL A 88 -6.36 5.35 11.86
C VAL A 88 -7.49 5.13 12.85
N ARG A 89 -7.15 4.67 14.04
CA ARG A 89 -8.09 4.57 15.16
C ARG A 89 -7.72 5.60 16.21
N GLY A 90 -8.74 6.28 16.72
CA GLY A 90 -8.53 7.30 17.74
C GLY A 90 -9.82 7.89 18.26
N LYS A 91 -9.65 8.89 19.13
CA LYS A 91 -10.74 9.69 19.67
C LYS A 91 -10.71 11.09 19.10
N VAL A 92 -11.88 11.65 18.84
CA VAL A 92 -11.99 13.06 18.44
C VAL A 92 -11.86 13.92 19.70
N SER A 93 -11.09 14.99 19.59
CA SER A 93 -10.91 15.96 20.67
C SER A 93 -10.72 17.34 20.07
N LEU A 94 -10.65 18.34 20.95
CA LEU A 94 -10.47 19.74 20.58
C LEU A 94 -9.36 20.33 21.44
N PHE A 95 -8.38 20.97 20.79
CA PHE A 95 -7.27 21.60 21.48
C PHE A 95 -7.74 22.88 22.15
N GLU A 96 -8.01 22.82 23.46
CA GLU A 96 -8.70 23.88 24.22
C GLU A 96 -8.08 25.28 24.03
N GLY A 97 -6.75 25.37 23.95
CA GLY A 97 -6.03 26.64 23.81
C GLY A 97 -6.16 27.33 22.45
N ARG A 98 -6.62 26.62 21.41
CA ARG A 98 -6.83 27.21 20.06
C ARG A 98 -8.20 26.94 19.46
N GLY A 99 -8.99 26.05 20.05
CA GLY A 99 -10.26 25.61 19.47
C GLY A 99 -10.09 24.64 18.30
N ASP A 100 -8.90 24.07 18.09
CA ASP A 100 -8.60 23.26 16.92
C ASP A 100 -9.18 21.84 17.05
N TYR A 101 -10.00 21.44 16.09
CA TYR A 101 -10.50 20.07 15.95
C TYR A 101 -9.36 19.10 15.58
N GLN A 102 -9.26 17.99 16.31
CA GLN A 102 -8.19 17.01 16.11
C GLN A 102 -8.62 15.59 16.42
N LEU A 103 -7.91 14.63 15.84
CA LEU A 103 -8.04 13.20 16.11
C LEU A 103 -6.79 12.72 16.86
N ILE A 104 -6.98 12.27 18.11
CA ILE A 104 -5.91 11.70 18.93
C ILE A 104 -5.84 10.21 18.66
N LEU A 105 -4.73 9.77 18.07
CA LEU A 105 -4.57 8.42 17.54
C LEU A 105 -3.98 7.46 18.57
N ASP A 106 -4.48 6.23 18.52
CA ASP A 106 -3.92 5.09 19.26
C ASP A 106 -3.45 3.94 18.37
N ALA A 107 -3.95 3.85 17.13
CA ALA A 107 -3.50 2.90 16.12
C ALA A 107 -3.48 3.54 14.72
N VAL A 108 -2.55 3.08 13.90
CA VAL A 108 -2.41 3.47 12.49
C VAL A 108 -2.08 2.22 11.69
N GLU A 109 -2.90 1.96 10.66
CA GLU A 109 -2.81 0.83 9.75
C GLU A 109 -2.83 1.36 8.31
N PRO A 110 -2.22 0.68 7.32
CA PRO A 110 -2.36 1.06 5.91
C PRO A 110 -3.80 0.84 5.42
N ALA A 111 -4.36 1.79 4.66
CA ALA A 111 -5.73 1.73 4.15
C ALA A 111 -5.90 0.78 2.96
N GLY A 112 -4.88 0.70 2.10
CA GLY A 112 -4.94 0.00 0.81
C GLY A 112 -4.81 -1.53 0.88
N ASP A 113 -4.34 -2.08 2.00
CA ASP A 113 -4.04 -3.51 2.04
C ASP A 113 -5.26 -4.37 2.34
N GLY A 114 -6.31 -3.89 3.02
CA GLY A 114 -7.38 -4.79 3.50
C GLY A 114 -8.20 -5.47 2.39
N ALA A 115 -8.79 -4.69 1.48
CA ALA A 115 -9.64 -5.23 0.42
C ALA A 115 -8.83 -5.93 -0.68
N LEU A 116 -7.69 -5.33 -1.07
CA LEU A 116 -6.77 -5.95 -2.02
C LEU A 116 -6.17 -7.23 -1.44
N ARG A 117 -5.82 -7.28 -0.15
CA ARG A 117 -5.32 -8.51 0.47
C ARG A 117 -6.40 -9.57 0.62
N LEU A 118 -7.63 -9.21 0.95
CA LEU A 118 -8.76 -10.14 0.92
C LEU A 118 -8.96 -10.71 -0.49
N ALA A 119 -8.94 -9.87 -1.51
CA ALA A 119 -9.04 -10.29 -2.91
C ALA A 119 -7.85 -11.19 -3.32
N PHE A 120 -6.64 -10.85 -2.88
CA PHE A 120 -5.44 -11.63 -3.13
C PHE A 120 -5.50 -13.00 -2.45
N GLU A 121 -5.92 -13.06 -1.18
CA GLU A 121 -6.07 -14.31 -0.42
C GLU A 121 -7.14 -15.20 -1.06
N ALA A 122 -8.31 -14.64 -1.42
CA ALA A 122 -9.37 -15.36 -2.11
C ALA A 122 -8.90 -15.90 -3.48
N LEU A 123 -8.18 -15.10 -4.26
CA LEU A 123 -7.64 -15.54 -5.55
C LEU A 123 -6.54 -16.59 -5.38
N LYS A 124 -5.66 -16.43 -4.39
CA LYS A 124 -4.61 -17.40 -4.08
C LYS A 124 -5.22 -18.74 -3.65
N GLU A 125 -6.25 -18.75 -2.81
CA GLU A 125 -6.96 -19.97 -2.44
C GLU A 125 -7.59 -20.65 -3.65
N LYS A 126 -8.31 -19.88 -4.50
CA LYS A 126 -8.89 -20.38 -5.75
C LYS A 126 -7.83 -21.04 -6.65
N LEU A 127 -6.75 -20.33 -6.96
CA LEU A 127 -5.70 -20.83 -7.86
C LEU A 127 -4.88 -21.98 -7.24
N SER A 128 -4.74 -21.99 -5.92
CA SER A 128 -4.12 -23.11 -5.19
C SER A 128 -4.98 -24.36 -5.26
N ALA A 129 -6.31 -24.22 -5.12
CA ALA A 129 -7.25 -25.33 -5.26
C ALA A 129 -7.27 -25.90 -6.69
N GLU A 130 -7.06 -25.05 -7.70
CA GLU A 130 -6.85 -25.46 -9.09
C GLU A 130 -5.45 -26.09 -9.35
N GLY A 131 -4.56 -26.09 -8.36
CA GLY A 131 -3.22 -26.68 -8.47
C GLY A 131 -2.23 -25.86 -9.30
N LEU A 132 -2.46 -24.55 -9.51
CA LEU A 132 -1.51 -23.71 -10.26
C LEU A 132 -0.16 -23.56 -9.54
N PHE A 133 -0.13 -23.70 -8.22
CA PHE A 133 1.08 -23.56 -7.39
C PHE A 133 1.72 -24.90 -7.01
N ALA A 134 1.27 -26.01 -7.61
CA ALA A 134 1.80 -27.34 -7.36
C ALA A 134 3.31 -27.40 -7.67
N THR A 135 4.10 -28.01 -6.78
CA THR A 135 5.56 -28.02 -6.90
C THR A 135 6.02 -28.80 -8.12
N GLU A 136 5.24 -29.81 -8.52
CA GLU A 136 5.44 -30.67 -9.67
C GLU A 136 5.35 -29.92 -11.00
N ARG A 137 4.71 -28.75 -11.02
CA ARG A 137 4.62 -27.88 -12.20
C ARG A 137 5.83 -26.96 -12.37
N LYS A 138 6.70 -26.86 -11.36
CA LYS A 138 7.86 -25.97 -11.43
C LYS A 138 8.86 -26.49 -12.44
N LEU A 139 9.15 -25.66 -13.43
CA LEU A 139 10.18 -25.91 -14.43
C LEU A 139 11.57 -25.69 -13.83
N ALA A 140 12.49 -26.61 -14.09
CA ALA A 140 13.88 -26.48 -13.64
C ALA A 140 14.58 -25.35 -14.41
N LEU A 141 15.34 -24.52 -13.70
CA LEU A 141 16.18 -23.51 -14.33
C LEU A 141 17.40 -24.16 -14.99
N PRO A 142 17.80 -23.71 -16.19
CA PRO A 142 19.00 -24.18 -16.84
C PRO A 142 20.24 -23.80 -16.01
N ALA A 143 21.21 -24.72 -15.90
CA ALA A 143 22.46 -24.45 -15.19
C ALA A 143 23.32 -23.37 -15.88
N HIS A 144 23.24 -23.28 -17.21
CA HIS A 144 24.02 -22.37 -18.03
C HIS A 144 23.13 -21.69 -19.08
N PRO A 145 22.26 -20.76 -18.69
CA PRO A 145 21.43 -20.01 -19.64
C PRO A 145 22.32 -19.19 -20.56
N LYS A 146 21.99 -19.16 -21.85
CA LYS A 146 22.67 -18.36 -22.88
C LYS A 146 21.82 -17.17 -23.31
N ARG A 147 20.50 -17.32 -23.34
CA ARG A 147 19.55 -16.29 -23.77
C ARG A 147 18.43 -16.14 -22.75
N ILE A 148 18.29 -14.94 -22.20
CA ILE A 148 17.26 -14.62 -21.20
C ILE A 148 16.37 -13.49 -21.72
N GLY A 149 15.06 -13.73 -21.69
CA GLY A 149 14.06 -12.70 -21.94
C GLY A 149 13.74 -11.93 -20.65
N ILE A 150 13.70 -10.60 -20.71
CA ILE A 150 13.37 -9.75 -19.56
C ILE A 150 12.08 -8.98 -19.87
N VAL A 151 11.00 -9.31 -19.18
CA VAL A 151 9.71 -8.62 -19.26
C VAL A 151 9.68 -7.53 -18.19
N THR A 152 9.91 -6.28 -18.60
CA THR A 152 9.90 -5.12 -17.71
C THR A 152 9.79 -3.80 -18.47
N SER A 153 9.69 -2.67 -17.76
CA SER A 153 9.72 -1.33 -18.37
C SER A 153 11.13 -0.94 -18.83
N PRO A 154 11.27 -0.29 -20.00
CA PRO A 154 12.57 0.15 -20.52
C PRO A 154 13.22 1.28 -19.71
N THR A 155 12.46 2.01 -18.90
CA THR A 155 12.93 3.25 -18.23
C THR A 155 13.20 3.09 -16.73
N GLY A 156 12.99 1.90 -16.15
CA GLY A 156 13.13 1.66 -14.71
C GLY A 156 14.57 1.42 -14.21
N ALA A 157 14.80 1.58 -12.90
CA ALA A 157 16.07 1.21 -12.26
C ALA A 157 16.34 -0.31 -12.36
N VAL A 158 15.28 -1.12 -12.22
CA VAL A 158 15.37 -2.58 -12.22
C VAL A 158 16.05 -3.16 -13.46
N ILE A 159 15.75 -2.65 -14.67
CA ILE A 159 16.43 -3.15 -15.87
C ILE A 159 17.92 -2.82 -15.85
N ARG A 160 18.31 -1.66 -15.30
CA ARG A 160 19.72 -1.26 -15.17
C ARG A 160 20.45 -2.15 -14.16
N ASP A 161 19.78 -2.49 -13.06
CA ASP A 161 20.33 -3.38 -12.03
C ASP A 161 20.54 -4.79 -12.56
N ILE A 162 19.54 -5.34 -13.28
CA ILE A 162 19.66 -6.65 -13.94
C ILE A 162 20.84 -6.64 -14.92
N ILE A 163 20.91 -5.65 -15.81
CA ILE A 163 22.02 -5.54 -16.78
C ILE A 163 23.38 -5.43 -16.08
N SER A 164 23.47 -4.63 -15.01
CA SER A 164 24.69 -4.45 -14.23
C SER A 164 25.17 -5.76 -13.59
N VAL A 165 24.26 -6.51 -12.97
CA VAL A 165 24.56 -7.80 -12.34
C VAL A 165 25.03 -8.83 -13.37
N PHE A 166 24.32 -8.97 -14.49
CA PHE A 166 24.70 -9.92 -15.54
C PHE A 166 26.02 -9.55 -16.21
N ARG A 167 26.27 -8.28 -16.50
CA ARG A 167 27.58 -7.86 -17.04
C ARG A 167 28.74 -8.19 -16.11
N ARG A 168 28.53 -8.13 -14.79
CA ARG A 168 29.57 -8.44 -13.80
C ARG A 168 29.76 -9.94 -13.57
N ARG A 169 28.68 -10.73 -13.53
CA ARG A 169 28.70 -12.13 -13.09
C ARG A 169 28.61 -13.15 -14.22
N ALA A 170 27.97 -12.80 -15.33
CA ALA A 170 27.72 -13.69 -16.46
C ALA A 170 27.62 -12.91 -17.79
N PRO A 171 28.69 -12.20 -18.21
CA PRO A 171 28.68 -11.35 -19.41
C PRO A 171 28.42 -12.12 -20.72
N GLN A 172 28.59 -13.44 -20.72
CA GLN A 172 28.31 -14.33 -21.84
C GLN A 172 26.80 -14.53 -22.10
N VAL A 173 25.93 -14.14 -21.16
CA VAL A 173 24.48 -14.32 -21.28
C VAL A 173 23.89 -13.16 -22.09
N GLN A 174 23.20 -13.49 -23.17
CA GLN A 174 22.45 -12.54 -23.98
C GLN A 174 21.14 -12.17 -23.26
N LEU A 175 20.95 -10.87 -23.03
CA LEU A 175 19.74 -10.32 -22.44
C LEU A 175 18.88 -9.66 -23.52
N ASN A 176 17.61 -10.05 -23.59
CA ASN A 176 16.64 -9.50 -24.51
C ASN A 176 15.50 -8.83 -23.73
N LEU A 177 15.41 -7.51 -23.81
CA LEU A 177 14.31 -6.78 -23.20
C LEU A 177 13.03 -6.95 -24.03
N ILE A 178 11.94 -7.34 -23.38
CA ILE A 178 10.56 -7.26 -23.88
C ILE A 178 9.89 -6.06 -23.19
N PRO A 179 9.86 -4.88 -23.85
CA PRO A 179 9.35 -3.65 -23.23
C PRO A 179 7.87 -3.80 -22.89
N THR A 180 7.54 -3.66 -21.60
CA THR A 180 6.20 -3.93 -21.08
C THR A 180 5.83 -2.89 -20.02
N ALA A 181 4.61 -2.37 -20.06
CA ALA A 181 4.10 -1.59 -18.95
C ALA A 181 3.93 -2.49 -17.71
N VAL A 182 4.51 -2.07 -16.61
CA VAL A 182 4.57 -2.82 -15.35
C VAL A 182 3.79 -2.14 -14.22
N GLN A 183 2.98 -1.14 -14.55
CA GLN A 183 2.08 -0.42 -13.66
C GLN A 183 0.98 0.28 -14.48
N GLY A 184 -0.13 0.61 -13.85
CA GLY A 184 -1.26 1.29 -14.50
C GLY A 184 -2.23 0.34 -15.20
N ARG A 185 -3.33 0.91 -15.73
CA ARG A 185 -4.51 0.15 -16.22
C ARG A 185 -4.21 -0.85 -17.33
N GLU A 186 -3.23 -0.56 -18.19
CA GLU A 186 -2.89 -1.42 -19.33
C GLU A 186 -1.86 -2.51 -18.99
N ALA A 187 -1.25 -2.46 -17.79
CA ALA A 187 -0.12 -3.33 -17.45
C ALA A 187 -0.47 -4.81 -17.50
N THR A 188 -1.62 -5.21 -16.94
CA THR A 188 -2.05 -6.62 -16.91
C THR A 188 -2.12 -7.23 -18.30
N ALA A 189 -2.80 -6.57 -19.24
CA ALA A 189 -2.93 -7.05 -20.61
C ALA A 189 -1.58 -7.07 -21.35
N GLN A 190 -0.73 -6.06 -21.12
CA GLN A 190 0.60 -6.01 -21.72
C GLN A 190 1.53 -7.11 -21.17
N ILE A 191 1.50 -7.38 -19.88
CA ILE A 191 2.28 -8.46 -19.25
C ILE A 191 1.89 -9.81 -19.82
N VAL A 192 0.58 -10.11 -19.91
CA VAL A 192 0.09 -11.37 -20.49
C VAL A 192 0.59 -11.54 -21.94
N ARG A 193 0.44 -10.50 -22.76
CA ARG A 193 0.92 -10.52 -24.16
C ARG A 193 2.43 -10.68 -24.24
N ALA A 194 3.18 -9.99 -23.38
CA ALA A 194 4.63 -10.05 -23.35
C ALA A 194 5.14 -11.45 -22.97
N LEU A 195 4.50 -12.09 -21.99
CA LEU A 195 4.82 -13.47 -21.58
C LEU A 195 4.57 -14.45 -22.74
N GLN A 196 3.41 -14.38 -23.39
CA GLN A 196 3.09 -15.23 -24.54
C GLN A 196 4.09 -15.05 -25.70
N LEU A 197 4.45 -13.79 -26.02
CA LEU A 197 5.42 -13.50 -27.07
C LEU A 197 6.83 -13.95 -26.70
N ALA A 198 7.22 -13.83 -25.44
CA ALA A 198 8.55 -14.22 -24.98
C ALA A 198 8.69 -15.74 -24.93
N ASP A 199 7.65 -16.45 -24.46
CA ASP A 199 7.64 -17.91 -24.38
C ASP A 199 7.81 -18.57 -25.77
N ALA A 200 7.28 -17.94 -26.82
CA ALA A 200 7.43 -18.41 -28.21
C ALA A 200 8.81 -18.14 -28.84
N GLN A 201 9.71 -17.40 -28.19
CA GLN A 201 11.00 -16.96 -28.78
C GLN A 201 12.19 -17.88 -28.48
N GLY A 202 11.98 -18.97 -27.73
CA GLY A 202 13.02 -19.94 -27.41
C GLY A 202 14.13 -19.36 -26.52
N PHE A 203 13.74 -18.61 -25.49
CA PHE A 203 14.66 -18.22 -24.40
C PHE A 203 14.93 -19.42 -23.49
N ASP A 204 16.08 -19.42 -22.81
CA ASP A 204 16.39 -20.46 -21.83
C ASP A 204 15.68 -20.20 -20.50
N ALA A 205 15.42 -18.93 -20.19
CA ALA A 205 14.63 -18.49 -19.05
C ALA A 205 14.03 -17.10 -19.31
N LEU A 206 12.95 -16.79 -18.60
CA LEU A 206 12.34 -15.46 -18.56
C LEU A 206 12.50 -14.83 -17.19
N ILE A 207 12.65 -13.51 -17.15
CA ILE A 207 12.60 -12.72 -15.92
C ILE A 207 11.42 -11.75 -16.04
N LEU A 208 10.44 -11.89 -15.15
CA LEU A 208 9.39 -10.91 -14.97
C LEU A 208 9.78 -9.96 -13.84
N ALA A 209 10.02 -8.69 -14.13
CA ALA A 209 10.64 -7.79 -13.16
C ALA A 209 9.92 -6.46 -12.99
N ARG A 210 9.83 -6.02 -11.74
CA ARG A 210 9.33 -4.69 -11.36
C ARG A 210 10.00 -4.25 -10.06
N GLY A 211 10.29 -2.95 -9.96
CA GLY A 211 10.87 -2.36 -8.75
C GLY A 211 9.85 -2.29 -7.61
N GLY A 212 10.27 -1.77 -6.46
CA GLY A 212 9.35 -1.52 -5.36
C GLY A 212 8.20 -0.59 -5.76
N GLY A 213 7.11 -0.68 -4.99
CA GLY A 213 5.88 0.07 -5.18
C GLY A 213 4.89 -0.23 -4.08
N SER A 214 3.79 0.51 -4.03
CA SER A 214 2.66 0.15 -3.18
C SER A 214 2.01 -1.16 -3.68
N LEU A 215 1.18 -1.80 -2.85
CA LEU A 215 0.40 -2.98 -3.28
C LEU A 215 -0.45 -2.66 -4.53
N GLU A 216 -0.96 -1.43 -4.63
CA GLU A 216 -1.71 -0.93 -5.78
C GLU A 216 -0.85 -0.84 -7.05
N ASP A 217 0.38 -0.35 -6.94
CA ASP A 217 1.31 -0.25 -8.06
C ASP A 217 1.70 -1.64 -8.60
N LEU A 218 1.72 -2.64 -7.73
CA LEU A 218 2.10 -4.02 -8.04
C LEU A 218 0.90 -4.92 -8.33
N TRP A 219 -0.33 -4.41 -8.21
CA TRP A 219 -1.53 -5.23 -8.27
C TRP A 219 -1.69 -5.95 -9.61
N CYS A 220 -1.22 -5.35 -10.70
CA CYS A 220 -1.29 -5.96 -12.03
C CYS A 220 -0.58 -7.33 -12.11
N PHE A 221 0.39 -7.62 -11.23
CA PHE A 221 1.05 -8.94 -11.14
C PHE A 221 0.24 -9.97 -10.36
N ASN A 222 -0.69 -9.52 -9.52
CA ASN A 222 -1.58 -10.36 -8.71
C ASN A 222 -2.88 -10.71 -9.44
N GLU A 223 -3.12 -10.13 -10.62
CA GLU A 223 -4.30 -10.43 -11.43
C GLU A 223 -4.31 -11.89 -11.92
N GLU A 224 -5.50 -12.51 -11.91
CA GLU A 224 -5.68 -13.90 -12.32
C GLU A 224 -5.13 -14.18 -13.73
N ALA A 225 -5.31 -13.23 -14.65
CA ALA A 225 -4.82 -13.34 -16.02
C ALA A 225 -3.29 -13.51 -16.10
N VAL A 226 -2.54 -12.80 -15.24
CA VAL A 226 -1.07 -12.89 -15.21
C VAL A 226 -0.64 -14.22 -14.58
N ALA A 227 -1.27 -14.63 -13.48
CA ALA A 227 -0.98 -15.92 -12.84
C ALA A 227 -1.20 -17.09 -13.82
N ARG A 228 -2.29 -17.07 -14.60
CA ARG A 228 -2.58 -18.08 -15.62
C ARG A 228 -1.59 -18.01 -16.79
N ALA A 229 -1.20 -16.82 -17.23
CA ALA A 229 -0.20 -16.66 -18.28
C ALA A 229 1.16 -17.26 -17.87
N VAL A 230 1.62 -16.98 -16.64
CA VAL A 230 2.84 -17.58 -16.09
C VAL A 230 2.73 -19.10 -16.00
N ALA A 231 1.61 -19.62 -15.53
CA ALA A 231 1.39 -21.06 -15.39
C ALA A 231 1.28 -21.82 -16.73
N ALA A 232 1.06 -21.11 -17.83
CA ALA A 232 0.98 -21.66 -19.19
C ALA A 232 2.32 -21.64 -19.94
N CYS A 233 3.32 -20.91 -19.44
CA CYS A 233 4.62 -20.83 -20.08
C CYS A 233 5.39 -22.15 -19.98
N VAL A 234 6.03 -22.55 -21.09
CA VAL A 234 6.94 -23.70 -21.15
C VAL A 234 8.39 -23.31 -20.85
N THR A 235 8.69 -22.02 -20.94
CA THR A 235 9.97 -21.44 -20.57
C THR A 235 9.99 -21.15 -19.06
N PRO A 236 11.04 -21.56 -18.31
CA PRO A 236 11.09 -21.30 -16.88
C PRO A 236 11.15 -19.80 -16.58
N ILE A 237 10.32 -19.35 -15.64
CA ILE A 237 10.17 -17.92 -15.28
C ILE A 237 10.71 -17.66 -13.88
N VAL A 238 11.53 -16.62 -13.74
CA VAL A 238 11.93 -16.05 -12.46
C VAL A 238 11.16 -14.77 -12.23
N SER A 239 10.41 -14.72 -11.11
CA SER A 239 9.79 -13.47 -10.65
C SER A 239 10.79 -12.64 -9.87
N ALA A 240 11.01 -11.41 -10.33
CA ALA A 240 11.76 -10.36 -9.67
C ALA A 240 10.85 -9.14 -9.43
N VAL A 241 9.67 -9.41 -8.86
CA VAL A 241 8.69 -8.39 -8.45
C VAL A 241 8.84 -8.20 -6.94
N GLY A 242 9.36 -7.04 -6.55
CA GLY A 242 9.62 -6.72 -5.14
C GLY A 242 8.41 -6.09 -4.47
N HIS A 243 8.19 -6.48 -3.22
CA HIS A 243 7.56 -5.66 -2.18
C HIS A 243 8.74 -5.25 -1.28
N GLU A 244 8.81 -4.00 -0.81
CA GLU A 244 9.78 -3.66 0.25
C GLU A 244 9.51 -4.49 1.51
#